data_AF-A0A5E7UIF3-F1
#
_entry.id   AF-A0A5E7UIF3-F1
#
_cell.length_a   1.000
_cell.length_b   1.000
_cell.length_c   1.000
_cell.angle_alpha   90.00
_cell.angle_beta   90.00
_cell.angle_gamma   90.00
#
_symmetry.space_group_name_H-M   'P 1'
#
loop_
_entity.id
_entity.type
_entity.pdbx_description
1 polymer ?
#
loop_
_entity_poly.entity_id
_entity_poly.type
_entity_poly.pdbx_seq_one_letter_code
_entity_poly.pdbx_strand_id
1 'polypeptide(L)'
;MLTPAKYWRVACPLDIEVPQPASTYPLPEGLANQASPPAKGHGLTIAAYDEISQTGLLRWIGVITSVAGSICHVDWRPASAEIWVDTGTGRGRWRAGGFGFAPKKITDYGLHELWSGSFPELDLRAHNSMAVEPKSRRKQQTHNIDPVRLNPLEVIGEPANGAKSGVVYLLKSAYGYKVGRTRNIPNRMRAFGVKLPFIYTIPLCAWFEDCHAAESRYHRRFADKRINGEWFDLDDSDIQLLRLRA
;
A
#
# COMPACT_ATOMS: atom_id res chain seq x y z
N MET A 1 8.12 -22.37 -0.43
CA MET A 1 6.95 -22.72 0.44
C MET A 1 5.91 -21.63 0.28
N LEU A 2 4.59 -21.88 0.30
CA LEU A 2 3.63 -20.78 0.08
C LEU A 2 3.56 -19.80 1.26
N THR A 3 3.37 -18.50 0.98
CA THR A 3 3.07 -17.48 2.00
C THR A 3 1.89 -17.87 2.91
N PRO A 4 1.85 -17.43 4.18
CA PRO A 4 0.81 -17.81 5.14
C PRO A 4 -0.63 -17.61 4.66
N ALA A 5 -1.54 -18.46 5.11
CA ALA A 5 -2.97 -18.37 4.77
C ALA A 5 -3.73 -17.38 5.64
N LYS A 6 -3.23 -17.17 6.86
CA LYS A 6 -3.80 -16.29 7.89
C LYS A 6 -2.66 -15.50 8.52
N TYR A 7 -2.96 -14.25 8.88
CA TYR A 7 -2.03 -13.33 9.50
C TYR A 7 -2.62 -12.82 10.80
N TRP A 8 -1.76 -12.64 11.80
CA TRP A 8 -2.13 -12.27 13.15
C TRP A 8 -1.31 -11.08 13.60
N ARG A 9 -1.97 -10.12 14.25
CA ARG A 9 -1.31 -9.01 14.92
C ARG A 9 -1.23 -9.29 16.41
N VAL A 10 -0.04 -9.12 16.96
CA VAL A 10 0.21 -8.83 18.37
C VAL A 10 0.40 -7.33 18.51
N ALA A 11 -0.33 -6.70 19.44
CA ALA A 11 -0.21 -5.27 19.68
C ALA A 11 1.05 -4.97 20.49
N CYS A 12 1.75 -3.89 20.14
CA CYS A 12 2.80 -3.31 20.96
C CYS A 12 2.57 -1.81 21.15
N PRO A 13 3.17 -1.19 22.18
CA PRO A 13 3.14 0.26 22.37
C PRO A 13 3.82 1.00 21.20
N LEU A 14 3.41 2.24 20.95
CA LEU A 14 3.94 3.08 19.87
C LEU A 14 5.34 3.62 20.21
N ASP A 15 5.52 4.07 21.46
CA ASP A 15 6.70 4.81 21.95
C ASP A 15 7.84 3.91 22.44
N ILE A 16 7.67 2.59 22.35
CA ILE A 16 8.65 1.63 22.83
C ILE A 16 9.27 0.92 21.61
N GLU A 17 10.59 0.98 21.53
CA GLU A 17 11.33 0.15 20.58
C GLU A 17 11.21 -1.31 21.01
N VAL A 18 10.66 -2.15 20.12
CA VAL A 18 10.45 -3.56 20.42
C VAL A 18 11.72 -4.32 20.04
N PRO A 19 12.49 -4.86 21.01
CA PRO A 19 13.67 -5.65 20.70
C PRO A 19 13.31 -6.92 19.94
N GLN A 20 14.31 -7.57 19.34
CA GLN A 20 14.08 -8.82 18.60
C GLN A 20 13.32 -9.84 19.47
N PRO A 21 12.15 -10.31 19.01
CA PRO A 21 11.39 -11.29 19.77
C PRO A 21 12.12 -12.64 19.80
N ALA A 22 11.98 -13.36 20.92
CA ALA A 22 12.47 -14.72 21.03
C ALA A 22 11.78 -15.63 20.01
N SER A 23 12.54 -16.56 19.42
CA SER A 23 11.99 -17.57 18.50
C SER A 23 10.93 -18.44 19.18
N THR A 24 11.09 -18.72 20.48
CA THR A 24 10.03 -19.28 21.33
C THR A 24 9.19 -18.14 21.86
N TYR A 25 7.97 -17.99 21.34
CA TYR A 25 7.12 -16.85 21.62
C TYR A 25 5.81 -17.29 22.32
N PRO A 26 5.54 -16.81 23.54
CA PRO A 26 4.25 -17.06 24.19
C PRO A 26 3.17 -16.18 23.54
N LEU A 27 2.09 -16.80 23.05
CA LEU A 27 0.98 -16.05 22.49
C LEU A 27 0.24 -15.28 23.59
N PRO A 28 -0.09 -13.99 23.37
CA PRO A 28 -0.95 -13.25 24.28
C PRO A 28 -2.29 -13.98 24.48
N GLU A 29 -2.84 -13.95 25.70
CA GLU A 29 -4.09 -14.66 26.04
C GLU A 29 -5.25 -14.34 25.08
N GLY A 30 -5.38 -13.08 24.66
CA GLY A 30 -6.41 -12.65 23.71
C GLY A 30 -6.31 -13.27 22.30
N LEU A 31 -5.14 -13.80 21.94
CA LEU A 31 -4.94 -14.57 20.69
C LEU A 31 -5.01 -16.08 20.94
N ALA A 32 -4.45 -16.55 22.06
CA ALA A 32 -4.45 -17.96 22.42
C ALA A 32 -5.87 -18.50 22.69
N ASN A 33 -6.74 -17.68 23.28
CA ASN A 33 -8.11 -18.06 23.64
C ASN A 33 -9.13 -17.87 22.50
N GLN A 34 -8.70 -17.50 21.30
CA GLN A 34 -9.63 -17.40 20.17
C GLN A 34 -10.11 -18.78 19.72
N ALA A 35 -11.34 -18.87 19.20
CA ALA A 35 -11.90 -20.11 18.67
C ALA A 35 -11.07 -20.75 17.54
N SER A 36 -10.18 -19.97 16.90
CA SER A 36 -9.22 -20.45 15.92
C SER A 36 -7.89 -19.72 16.13
N PRO A 37 -7.05 -20.19 17.07
CA PRO A 37 -5.82 -19.49 17.45
C PRO A 37 -4.75 -19.54 16.35
N PRO A 38 -3.66 -18.75 16.47
CA PRO A 38 -2.49 -18.85 15.61
C PRO A 38 -1.95 -20.29 15.57
N ALA A 39 -1.63 -20.78 14.37
CA ALA A 39 -1.27 -22.17 14.11
C ALA A 39 -0.02 -22.22 13.20
N LYS A 40 0.59 -23.39 13.11
CA LYS A 40 1.74 -23.63 12.21
C LYS A 40 1.41 -23.19 10.78
N GLY A 41 2.33 -22.44 10.18
CA GLY A 41 2.19 -21.88 8.83
C GLY A 41 1.38 -20.58 8.75
N HIS A 42 0.91 -20.03 9.87
CA HIS A 42 0.35 -18.67 9.93
C HIS A 42 1.45 -17.61 10.05
N GLY A 43 1.14 -16.39 9.60
CA GLY A 43 1.98 -15.22 9.77
C GLY A 43 1.65 -14.52 11.08
N LEU A 44 2.66 -14.04 11.80
CA LEU A 44 2.52 -13.29 13.04
C LEU A 44 3.26 -11.96 12.88
N THR A 45 2.66 -10.84 13.28
CA THR A 45 3.33 -9.53 13.30
C THR A 45 3.16 -8.86 14.63
N ILE A 46 4.21 -8.16 15.06
CA ILE A 46 4.15 -7.24 16.19
C ILE A 46 4.01 -5.84 15.62
N ALA A 47 2.90 -5.18 15.93
CA ALA A 47 2.58 -3.88 15.35
C ALA A 47 1.93 -2.90 16.33
N ALA A 48 2.45 -1.67 16.32
CA ALA A 48 1.88 -0.54 17.02
C ALA A 48 0.75 0.11 16.20
N TYR A 49 -0.06 0.93 16.85
CA TYR A 49 -1.08 1.74 16.17
C TYR A 49 -0.87 3.20 16.56
N ASP A 50 -0.70 4.05 15.55
CA ASP A 50 -0.70 5.50 15.69
C ASP A 50 -2.11 6.04 15.38
N GLU A 51 -2.74 6.61 16.40
CA GLU A 51 -4.09 7.17 16.28
C GLU A 51 -4.12 8.48 15.47
N ILE A 52 -3.05 9.26 15.54
CA ILE A 52 -2.95 10.58 14.88
C ILE A 52 -2.87 10.35 13.37
N SER A 53 -1.97 9.48 12.94
CA SER A 53 -1.77 9.14 11.53
C SER A 53 -2.73 8.07 11.02
N GLN A 54 -3.48 7.40 11.91
CA GLN A 54 -4.37 6.27 11.61
C GLN A 54 -3.64 5.11 10.93
N THR A 55 -2.42 4.83 11.38
CA THR A 55 -1.51 3.86 10.78
C THR A 55 -1.09 2.79 11.76
N GLY A 56 -1.04 1.55 11.29
CA GLY A 56 -0.43 0.44 11.98
C GLY A 56 1.04 0.31 11.61
N LEU A 57 1.96 0.42 12.56
CA LEU A 57 3.39 0.30 12.32
C LEU A 57 3.86 -1.10 12.67
N LEU A 58 4.20 -1.90 11.67
CA LEU A 58 4.71 -3.26 11.83
C LEU A 58 6.20 -3.17 12.15
N ARG A 59 6.58 -3.67 13.32
CA ARG A 59 7.97 -3.69 13.81
C ARG A 59 8.65 -5.02 13.48
N TRP A 60 7.89 -6.10 13.58
CA TRP A 60 8.36 -7.46 13.33
C TRP A 60 7.31 -8.23 12.55
N ILE A 61 7.75 -9.07 11.63
CA ILE A 61 6.91 -10.06 10.96
C ILE A 61 7.54 -11.43 11.10
N GLY A 62 6.73 -12.47 11.15
CA GLY A 62 7.21 -13.81 11.45
C GLY A 62 6.32 -14.90 10.87
N VAL A 63 6.88 -16.09 10.74
CA VAL A 63 6.17 -17.29 10.29
C VAL A 63 6.21 -18.32 11.41
N ILE A 64 5.03 -18.82 11.79
CA ILE A 64 4.93 -19.82 12.85
C ILE A 64 5.39 -21.17 12.29
N THR A 65 6.49 -21.71 12.82
CA THR A 65 7.09 -22.97 12.38
C THR A 65 6.54 -24.17 13.17
N SER A 66 6.16 -23.98 14.43
CA SER A 66 5.47 -24.98 15.25
C SER A 66 4.65 -24.33 16.37
N VAL A 67 3.71 -25.08 16.95
CA VAL A 67 2.88 -24.63 18.08
C VAL A 67 2.79 -25.76 19.11
N ALA A 68 2.99 -25.41 20.38
CA ALA A 68 2.88 -26.29 21.53
C ALA A 68 2.04 -25.58 22.61
N GLY A 69 0.73 -25.86 22.64
CA GLY A 69 -0.19 -25.16 23.53
C GLY A 69 -0.30 -23.67 23.18
N SER A 70 -0.03 -22.79 24.16
CA SER A 70 0.00 -21.33 23.97
C SER A 70 1.35 -20.79 23.51
N ILE A 71 2.36 -21.66 23.37
CA ILE A 71 3.71 -21.27 22.93
C ILE A 71 3.85 -21.62 21.45
N CYS A 72 4.29 -20.65 20.65
CA CYS A 72 4.60 -20.86 19.25
C CYS A 72 6.08 -20.64 18.99
N HIS A 73 6.66 -21.46 18.12
CA HIS A 73 7.96 -21.15 17.53
C HIS A 73 7.74 -20.31 16.27
N VAL A 74 8.41 -19.17 16.21
CA VAL A 74 8.25 -18.19 15.14
C VAL A 74 9.62 -17.82 14.60
N ASP A 75 9.75 -17.90 13.28
CA ASP A 75 10.89 -17.33 12.59
C ASP A 75 10.60 -15.85 12.31
N TRP A 76 11.38 -14.95 12.90
CA TRP A 76 11.13 -13.51 12.90
C TRP A 76 12.07 -12.77 11.94
N ARG A 77 11.53 -11.76 11.26
CA ARG A 77 12.26 -10.77 10.46
C ARG A 77 11.87 -9.37 10.90
N PRO A 78 12.83 -8.42 10.95
CA PRO A 78 12.50 -7.02 11.21
C PRO A 78 11.63 -6.48 10.09
N ALA A 79 10.71 -5.58 10.44
CA ALA A 79 9.84 -4.90 9.50
C ALA A 79 9.78 -3.40 9.80
N SER A 80 9.67 -2.59 8.74
CA SER A 80 9.45 -1.15 8.83
C SER A 80 8.22 -0.75 8.00
N ALA A 81 7.22 -1.63 7.96
CA ALA A 81 6.04 -1.47 7.12
C ALA A 81 4.92 -0.73 7.87
N GLU A 82 4.19 0.11 7.16
CA GLU A 82 3.07 0.87 7.69
C GLU A 82 1.77 0.53 6.95
N ILE A 83 0.72 0.26 7.71
CA ILE A 83 -0.61 -0.07 7.21
C ILE A 83 -1.56 1.07 7.53
N TRP A 84 -2.13 1.72 6.51
CA TRP A 84 -3.15 2.73 6.74
C TRP A 84 -4.52 2.10 7.06
N VAL A 85 -5.18 2.61 8.10
CA VAL A 85 -6.44 2.09 8.61
C VAL A 85 -7.59 3.03 8.25
N ASP A 86 -8.15 2.79 7.06
CA ASP A 86 -9.14 3.62 6.40
C ASP A 86 -10.52 3.64 7.08
N THR A 87 -10.96 2.50 7.60
CA THR A 87 -12.32 2.35 8.16
C THR A 87 -12.37 2.57 9.66
N GLY A 88 -13.47 3.17 10.14
CA GLY A 88 -13.72 3.32 11.59
C GLY A 88 -13.74 1.99 12.33
N THR A 89 -14.33 0.95 11.73
CA THR A 89 -14.31 -0.43 12.25
C THR A 89 -12.90 -0.99 12.35
N GLY A 90 -12.06 -0.75 11.33
CA GLY A 90 -10.64 -1.10 11.35
C GLY A 90 -9.94 -0.40 12.50
N ARG A 91 -10.09 0.92 12.63
CA ARG A 91 -9.48 1.70 13.72
C ARG A 91 -9.88 1.16 15.10
N GLY A 92 -11.14 0.79 15.28
CA GLY A 92 -11.62 0.13 16.51
C GLY A 92 -10.90 -1.19 16.81
N ARG A 93 -10.69 -2.05 15.80
CA ARG A 93 -9.92 -3.30 15.95
C ARG A 93 -8.46 -3.04 16.30
N TRP A 94 -7.85 -2.03 15.71
CA TRP A 94 -6.46 -1.67 15.99
C TRP A 94 -6.26 -1.13 17.42
N ARG A 95 -7.28 -0.49 18.00
CA ARG A 95 -7.29 -0.08 19.42
C ARG A 95 -7.51 -1.23 20.39
N ALA A 96 -8.32 -2.22 20.00
CA ALA A 96 -8.68 -3.34 20.87
C ALA A 96 -7.52 -4.32 21.17
N GLY A 97 -6.37 -4.18 20.51
CA GLY A 97 -5.18 -4.99 20.75
C GLY A 97 -4.87 -5.98 19.63
N GLY A 98 -4.59 -7.23 20.01
CA GLY A 98 -4.22 -8.30 19.08
C GLY A 98 -5.42 -8.90 18.35
N PHE A 99 -5.28 -9.19 17.06
CA PHE A 99 -6.36 -9.76 16.24
C PHE A 99 -5.84 -10.51 15.01
N GLY A 100 -6.70 -11.35 14.41
CA GLY A 100 -6.46 -11.96 13.09
C GLY A 100 -6.97 -11.08 11.95
N PHE A 101 -6.16 -10.88 10.90
CA PHE A 101 -6.57 -10.10 9.73
C PHE A 101 -7.64 -10.85 8.93
N ALA A 102 -8.70 -10.14 8.54
CA ALA A 102 -9.73 -10.69 7.66
C ALA A 102 -9.17 -10.94 6.24
N PRO A 103 -9.62 -11.96 5.49
CA PRO A 103 -9.11 -12.27 4.16
C PRO A 103 -9.06 -11.07 3.21
N LYS A 104 -10.14 -10.28 3.18
CA LYS A 104 -10.18 -9.04 2.38
C LYS A 104 -9.10 -8.04 2.80
N LYS A 105 -8.84 -7.88 4.10
CA LYS A 105 -7.81 -6.96 4.62
C LYS A 105 -6.39 -7.49 4.42
N ILE A 106 -6.20 -8.81 4.41
CA ILE A 106 -4.92 -9.43 4.02
C ILE A 106 -4.54 -9.00 2.60
N THR A 107 -5.49 -9.04 1.66
CA THR A 107 -5.30 -8.55 0.29
C THR A 107 -5.18 -7.04 0.22
N ASP A 108 -6.08 -6.28 0.85
CA ASP A 108 -6.11 -4.81 0.79
C ASP A 108 -4.82 -4.19 1.38
N TYR A 109 -4.23 -4.83 2.39
CA TYR A 109 -2.97 -4.41 3.00
C TYR A 109 -1.73 -5.03 2.34
N GLY A 110 -1.90 -5.99 1.42
CA GLY A 110 -0.82 -6.68 0.72
C GLY A 110 0.14 -7.41 1.67
N LEU A 111 -0.42 -8.18 2.61
CA LEU A 111 0.39 -8.90 3.60
C LEU A 111 1.14 -10.10 2.99
N HIS A 112 0.63 -10.70 1.92
CA HIS A 112 1.32 -11.78 1.22
C HIS A 112 2.64 -11.29 0.62
N GLU A 113 2.59 -10.13 -0.02
CA GLU A 113 3.74 -9.48 -0.63
C GLU A 113 4.74 -9.01 0.42
N LEU A 114 4.25 -8.46 1.55
CA LEU A 114 5.11 -8.08 2.67
C LEU A 114 5.89 -9.28 3.24
N TRP A 115 5.23 -10.44 3.40
CA TRP A 115 5.89 -11.65 3.87
C TRP A 115 6.83 -12.24 2.82
N SER A 116 6.43 -12.33 1.56
CA SER A 116 7.30 -12.83 0.48
C SER A 116 8.56 -11.97 0.32
N GLY A 117 8.46 -10.64 0.49
CA GLY A 117 9.62 -9.74 0.44
C GLY A 117 10.60 -9.92 1.60
N SER A 118 10.15 -10.41 2.76
CA SER A 118 11.01 -10.60 3.94
C SER A 118 11.49 -12.04 4.12
N PHE A 119 10.82 -12.98 3.47
CA PHE A 119 11.14 -14.41 3.45
C PHE A 119 11.26 -14.85 1.99
N PRO A 120 12.45 -14.71 1.36
CA PRO A 120 12.67 -15.04 -0.04
C PRO A 120 12.36 -16.51 -0.41
N GLU A 121 12.36 -17.39 0.58
CA GLU A 121 11.96 -18.80 0.48
C GLU A 121 10.44 -19.04 0.39
N LEU A 122 9.65 -17.96 0.56
CA LEU A 122 8.19 -18.00 0.45
C LEU A 122 7.68 -17.54 -0.92
N ASP A 123 7.00 -18.46 -1.60
CA ASP A 123 6.29 -18.22 -2.85
C ASP A 123 4.92 -17.58 -2.58
N LEU A 124 4.54 -16.59 -3.39
CA LEU A 124 3.25 -15.90 -3.26
C LEU A 124 2.08 -16.88 -3.47
N ARG A 125 1.09 -16.84 -2.56
CA ARG A 125 -0.10 -17.72 -2.62
C ARG A 125 -1.17 -17.24 -3.62
N ALA A 126 -0.92 -16.15 -4.34
CA ALA A 126 -1.89 -15.57 -5.26
C ALA A 126 -2.07 -16.41 -6.55
N HIS A 127 -2.93 -17.44 -6.50
CA HIS A 127 -4.01 -17.74 -7.45
C HIS A 127 -4.63 -19.12 -7.17
N ASN A 128 -5.76 -19.13 -6.48
CA ASN A 128 -6.84 -20.14 -6.54
C ASN A 128 -8.09 -19.36 -6.04
N SER A 129 -8.97 -18.83 -6.88
CA SER A 129 -9.71 -19.51 -7.94
C SER A 129 -9.82 -18.69 -9.23
N MET A 130 -9.82 -19.40 -10.35
CA MET A 130 -10.22 -18.92 -11.66
C MET A 130 -11.73 -19.16 -11.82
N ALA A 131 -12.52 -18.10 -11.88
CA ALA A 131 -13.89 -18.10 -12.38
C ALA A 131 -14.18 -16.74 -13.03
N VAL A 132 -14.25 -16.76 -14.37
CA VAL A 132 -15.05 -15.92 -15.29
C VAL A 132 -14.99 -14.39 -15.13
N GLU A 133 -14.38 -13.75 -16.14
CA GLU A 133 -14.55 -12.37 -16.63
C GLU A 133 -14.51 -11.15 -15.68
N PRO A 134 -14.01 -10.00 -16.16
CA PRO A 134 -13.33 -9.04 -15.30
C PRO A 134 -14.31 -8.09 -14.63
N LYS A 135 -14.56 -8.29 -13.32
CA LYS A 135 -15.01 -7.19 -12.46
C LYS A 135 -13.81 -6.58 -11.73
N SER A 136 -13.28 -5.54 -12.41
CA SER A 136 -12.30 -4.54 -11.95
C SER A 136 -10.93 -5.08 -11.50
N ARG A 137 -9.93 -4.96 -12.39
CA ARG A 137 -8.53 -5.32 -12.13
C ARG A 137 -7.81 -4.13 -11.46
N ARG A 138 -7.51 -4.24 -10.15
CA ARG A 138 -6.60 -3.34 -9.41
C ARG A 138 -5.27 -4.07 -9.18
N LYS A 139 -4.17 -3.49 -9.68
CA LYS A 139 -2.78 -3.90 -9.42
C LYS A 139 -2.34 -3.35 -8.06
N GLN A 140 -1.89 -4.22 -7.14
CA GLN A 140 -0.49 -4.59 -6.84
C GLN A 140 0.33 -3.37 -6.31
N GLN A 141 1.40 -3.63 -5.56
CA GLN A 141 2.23 -2.81 -4.66
C GLN A 141 3.75 -3.06 -4.91
N THR A 142 4.72 -2.12 -4.74
CA THR A 142 6.16 -2.36 -4.38
C THR A 142 7.15 -1.17 -4.55
N HIS A 143 7.70 -0.75 -3.41
CA HIS A 143 9.13 -0.65 -3.00
C HIS A 143 10.26 -0.05 -3.89
N ASN A 144 11.12 0.71 -3.19
CA ASN A 144 12.44 1.28 -3.52
C ASN A 144 12.61 1.93 -4.91
N ILE A 145 12.61 3.27 -4.90
CA ILE A 145 12.54 4.08 -6.11
C ILE A 145 13.70 5.08 -6.15
N ASP A 146 14.53 5.00 -7.20
CA ASP A 146 15.56 5.99 -7.56
C ASP A 146 15.05 7.43 -7.43
N PRO A 147 15.88 8.42 -7.01
CA PRO A 147 15.48 9.83 -6.94
C PRO A 147 14.94 10.37 -8.27
N VAL A 148 15.42 9.85 -9.41
CA VAL A 148 14.96 10.16 -10.78
C VAL A 148 13.50 9.73 -11.03
N ARG A 149 12.98 8.80 -10.23
CA ARG A 149 11.62 8.27 -10.36
C ARG A 149 10.62 8.92 -9.39
N LEU A 150 11.10 9.72 -8.42
CA LEU A 150 10.28 10.48 -7.45
C LEU A 150 10.15 11.96 -7.81
N ASN A 151 11.08 12.50 -8.59
CA ASN A 151 11.05 13.87 -9.07
C ASN A 151 10.32 13.94 -10.42
N PRO A 152 9.38 14.89 -10.61
CA PRO A 152 8.84 15.16 -11.93
C PRO A 152 9.98 15.55 -12.88
N LEU A 153 10.05 14.91 -14.05
CA LEU A 153 11.06 15.26 -15.07
C LEU A 153 10.86 16.70 -15.57
N GLU A 154 9.62 17.19 -15.51
CA GLU A 154 9.25 18.55 -15.88
C GLU A 154 8.12 19.07 -14.99
N VAL A 155 8.28 20.30 -14.49
CA VAL A 155 7.26 21.03 -13.73
C VAL A 155 6.95 22.32 -14.47
N ILE A 156 5.68 22.55 -14.79
CA ILE A 156 5.23 23.68 -15.60
C ILE A 156 4.31 24.60 -14.79
N GLY A 157 4.67 25.88 -14.74
CA GLY A 157 3.91 26.91 -14.03
C GLY A 157 4.31 27.06 -12.58
N GLU A 158 3.69 28.04 -11.92
CA GLU A 158 4.02 28.44 -10.56
C GLU A 158 2.93 28.05 -9.56
N PRO A 159 3.28 27.76 -8.29
CA PRO A 159 2.31 27.47 -7.25
C PRO A 159 1.40 28.66 -6.98
N ALA A 160 0.09 28.49 -7.22
CA ALA A 160 -0.92 29.48 -6.86
C ALA A 160 -1.43 29.26 -5.43
N ASN A 161 -1.79 30.33 -4.71
CA ASN A 161 -2.26 30.27 -3.31
C ASN A 161 -3.79 30.11 -3.15
N GLY A 162 -4.47 29.57 -4.16
CA GLY A 162 -5.93 29.38 -4.15
C GLY A 162 -6.40 28.18 -3.32
N ALA A 163 -7.61 28.23 -2.76
CA ALA A 163 -8.20 27.09 -2.05
C ALA A 163 -8.42 25.85 -2.94
N LYS A 164 -8.45 26.03 -4.27
CA LYS A 164 -8.56 24.96 -5.29
C LYS A 164 -7.28 24.75 -6.09
N SER A 165 -6.22 25.50 -5.77
CA SER A 165 -4.96 25.40 -6.49
C SER A 165 -4.27 24.07 -6.21
N GLY A 166 -3.52 23.62 -7.20
CA GLY A 166 -2.75 22.40 -7.09
C GLY A 166 -2.14 22.02 -8.42
N VAL A 167 -1.64 20.81 -8.47
CA VAL A 167 -0.93 20.26 -9.62
C VAL A 167 -1.73 19.13 -10.22
N VAL A 168 -1.79 19.10 -11.54
CA VAL A 168 -2.14 17.91 -12.30
C VAL A 168 -0.84 17.28 -12.79
N TYR A 169 -0.66 15.99 -12.51
CA TYR A 169 0.50 15.21 -12.90
C TYR A 169 0.11 14.10 -13.87
N LEU A 170 1.08 13.74 -14.71
CA LEU A 170 1.10 12.52 -15.48
C LEU A 170 2.02 11.52 -14.81
N LEU A 171 1.52 10.33 -14.55
CA LEU A 171 2.30 9.19 -14.09
C LEU A 171 2.32 8.14 -15.20
N LYS A 172 3.51 7.83 -15.72
CA LYS A 172 3.72 6.84 -16.77
C LYS A 172 4.08 5.50 -16.15
N SER A 173 3.49 4.42 -16.65
CA SER A 173 3.87 3.05 -16.30
C SER A 173 3.83 2.16 -17.54
N ALA A 174 4.17 0.88 -17.39
CA ALA A 174 3.98 -0.13 -18.43
C ALA A 174 2.50 -0.32 -18.87
N TYR A 175 1.54 0.27 -18.14
CA TYR A 175 0.10 0.15 -18.41
C TYR A 175 -0.52 1.42 -18.99
N GLY A 176 0.30 2.39 -19.40
CA GLY A 176 -0.15 3.69 -19.93
C GLY A 176 0.09 4.84 -18.95
N TYR A 177 -0.64 5.93 -19.15
CA TYR A 177 -0.50 7.17 -18.41
C TYR A 177 -1.67 7.40 -17.46
N LYS A 178 -1.38 7.76 -16.23
CA LYS A 178 -2.37 8.19 -15.25
C LYS A 178 -2.37 9.71 -15.15
N VAL A 179 -3.54 10.32 -15.36
CA VAL A 179 -3.76 11.75 -15.09
C VAL A 179 -4.36 11.84 -13.69
N GLY A 180 -3.66 12.50 -12.78
CA GLY A 180 -4.19 12.72 -11.43
C GLY A 180 -3.78 14.08 -10.89
N ARG A 181 -4.45 14.53 -9.84
CA ARG A 181 -4.10 15.79 -9.17
C ARG A 181 -3.59 15.61 -7.74
N THR A 182 -2.87 16.61 -7.26
CA THR A 182 -2.45 16.74 -5.86
C THR A 182 -2.28 18.20 -5.48
N ARG A 183 -2.45 18.49 -4.18
CA ARG A 183 -2.14 19.80 -3.60
C ARG A 183 -0.77 19.83 -2.92
N ASN A 184 -0.18 18.66 -2.71
CA ASN A 184 1.14 18.51 -2.10
C ASN A 184 1.90 17.45 -2.90
N ILE A 185 2.76 17.91 -3.82
CA ILE A 185 3.57 17.05 -4.68
C ILE A 185 4.50 16.18 -3.83
N PRO A 186 5.30 16.70 -2.87
CA PRO A 186 6.21 15.87 -2.08
C PRO A 186 5.53 14.72 -1.33
N ASN A 187 4.36 14.97 -0.73
CA ASN A 187 3.60 13.94 -0.03
C ASN A 187 2.99 12.92 -0.99
N ARG A 188 2.51 13.38 -2.16
CA ARG A 188 1.92 12.51 -3.18
C ARG A 188 2.97 11.64 -3.88
N MET A 189 4.16 12.18 -4.15
CA MET A 189 5.26 11.45 -4.79
C MET A 189 5.82 10.38 -3.84
N ARG A 190 6.01 10.71 -2.55
CA ARG A 190 6.33 9.70 -1.51
C ARG A 190 5.24 8.63 -1.41
N ALA A 191 3.96 9.02 -1.50
CA ALA A 191 2.85 8.07 -1.49
C ALA A 191 2.81 7.17 -2.74
N PHE A 192 3.32 7.60 -3.89
CA PHE A 192 3.46 6.73 -5.07
C PHE A 192 4.60 5.73 -4.89
N GLY A 193 5.72 6.14 -4.27
CA GLY A 193 6.90 5.29 -4.14
C GLY A 193 6.75 4.13 -3.18
N VAL A 194 5.76 4.23 -2.29
CA VAL A 194 5.42 3.20 -1.31
C VAL A 194 4.27 2.30 -1.79
N LYS A 195 3.42 2.75 -2.74
CA LYS A 195 2.10 2.12 -3.01
C LYS A 195 1.93 1.44 -4.36
N LEU A 196 2.88 1.53 -5.31
CA LEU A 196 2.71 0.97 -6.67
C LEU A 196 3.73 -0.16 -6.97
N PRO A 197 3.32 -1.31 -7.55
CA PRO A 197 4.12 -2.54 -7.83
C PRO A 197 4.98 -2.51 -9.06
N PHE A 198 4.81 -1.45 -9.83
CA PHE A 198 5.27 -1.39 -11.18
C PHE A 198 6.16 -0.18 -11.30
N ILE A 199 7.13 -0.31 -12.20
CA ILE A 199 8.00 0.80 -12.51
C ILE A 199 7.15 1.91 -13.11
N TYR A 200 7.23 3.08 -12.50
CA TYR A 200 6.56 4.28 -12.97
C TYR A 200 7.53 5.47 -12.94
N THR A 201 7.25 6.46 -13.78
CA THR A 201 7.91 7.76 -13.83
C THR A 201 6.85 8.86 -13.82
N ILE A 202 7.21 10.07 -13.39
CA ILE A 202 6.35 11.24 -13.51
C ILE A 202 6.93 12.14 -14.60
N PRO A 203 6.55 11.94 -15.88
CA PRO A 203 7.10 12.72 -16.97
C PRO A 203 6.76 14.21 -16.89
N LEU A 204 5.60 14.57 -16.32
CA LEU A 204 5.12 15.96 -16.35
C LEU A 204 4.20 16.27 -15.16
N CYS A 205 4.40 17.45 -14.58
CA CYS A 205 3.53 18.09 -13.59
C CYS A 205 3.21 19.52 -14.06
N ALA A 206 1.96 19.94 -13.99
CA ALA A 206 1.56 21.31 -14.32
C ALA A 206 0.69 21.92 -13.21
N TRP A 207 1.01 23.16 -12.83
CA TRP A 207 0.26 23.93 -11.84
C TRP A 207 -0.98 24.58 -12.45
N PHE A 208 -2.09 24.52 -11.71
CA PHE A 208 -3.37 25.12 -12.06
C PHE A 208 -3.97 25.83 -10.85
N GLU A 209 -4.67 26.94 -11.13
CA GLU A 209 -5.45 27.67 -10.12
C GLU A 209 -6.64 26.86 -9.59
N ASP A 210 -7.24 26.03 -10.47
CA ASP A 210 -8.23 25.03 -10.11
C ASP A 210 -7.82 23.65 -10.67
N CYS A 211 -7.09 22.90 -9.84
CA CYS A 211 -6.61 21.56 -10.22
C CYS A 211 -7.75 20.54 -10.35
N HIS A 212 -8.92 20.78 -9.72
CA HIS A 212 -10.08 19.90 -9.85
C HIS A 212 -10.74 20.06 -11.22
N ALA A 213 -10.91 21.30 -11.67
CA ALA A 213 -11.46 21.61 -12.99
C ALA A 213 -10.52 21.15 -14.10
N ALA A 214 -9.20 21.36 -13.93
CA ALA A 214 -8.18 20.92 -14.88
C ALA A 214 -8.16 19.39 -15.03
N GLU A 215 -8.12 18.63 -13.93
CA GLU A 215 -8.18 17.15 -13.97
C GLU A 215 -9.45 16.67 -14.68
N SER A 216 -10.62 17.22 -14.30
CA SER A 216 -11.89 16.86 -14.91
C SER A 216 -11.95 17.18 -16.41
N ARG A 217 -11.26 18.23 -16.86
CA ARG A 217 -11.14 18.58 -18.28
C ARG A 217 -10.32 17.53 -19.03
N TYR A 218 -9.14 17.19 -18.54
CA TYR A 218 -8.29 16.18 -19.19
C TYR A 218 -8.93 14.79 -19.17
N HIS A 219 -9.61 14.42 -18.09
CA HIS A 219 -10.36 13.16 -18.00
C HIS A 219 -11.52 13.06 -18.99
N ARG A 220 -12.15 14.19 -19.34
CA ARG A 220 -13.16 14.24 -20.41
C ARG A 220 -12.50 14.22 -21.79
N ARG A 221 -11.42 14.96 -21.96
CA ARG A 221 -10.72 15.08 -23.25
C ARG A 221 -10.07 13.76 -23.69
N PHE A 222 -9.54 12.99 -22.76
CA PHE A 222 -8.94 11.67 -23.03
C PHE A 222 -9.92 10.52 -22.79
N ALA A 223 -11.22 10.78 -22.68
CA ALA A 223 -12.22 9.75 -22.37
C ALA A 223 -12.19 8.59 -23.39
N ASP A 224 -11.94 8.91 -24.67
CA ASP A 224 -11.88 7.93 -25.76
C ASP A 224 -10.61 7.05 -25.70
N LYS A 225 -9.57 7.53 -25.01
CA LYS A 225 -8.30 6.82 -24.77
C LYS A 225 -8.25 6.20 -23.37
N ARG A 226 -9.37 6.18 -22.64
CA ARG A 226 -9.40 5.70 -21.25
C ARG A 226 -9.28 4.17 -21.21
N ILE A 227 -8.21 3.69 -20.60
CA ILE A 227 -7.97 2.26 -20.38
C ILE A 227 -8.80 1.78 -19.20
N ASN A 228 -8.62 2.40 -18.02
CA ASN A 228 -9.35 2.01 -16.80
C ASN A 228 -9.25 3.09 -15.72
N GLY A 229 -10.40 3.62 -15.28
CA GLY A 229 -10.48 4.66 -14.26
C GLY A 229 -9.74 5.93 -14.69
N GLU A 230 -8.63 6.24 -14.01
CA GLU A 230 -7.81 7.43 -14.29
C GLU A 230 -6.59 7.12 -15.18
N TRP A 231 -6.55 5.94 -15.82
CA TRP A 231 -5.49 5.51 -16.73
C TRP A 231 -5.92 5.62 -18.19
N PHE A 232 -5.02 6.10 -19.03
CA PHE A 232 -5.23 6.48 -20.42
C PHE A 232 -4.07 5.99 -21.30
N ASP A 233 -4.39 5.63 -22.53
CA ASP A 233 -3.42 5.28 -23.57
C ASP A 233 -3.03 6.56 -24.33
N LEU A 234 -2.20 7.38 -23.69
CA LEU A 234 -1.80 8.68 -24.23
C LEU A 234 -0.59 8.55 -25.15
N ASP A 235 -0.64 9.26 -26.28
CA ASP A 235 0.49 9.45 -27.17
C ASP A 235 1.26 10.75 -26.84
N ASP A 236 2.35 11.01 -27.55
CA ASP A 236 3.18 12.20 -27.32
C ASP A 236 2.41 13.51 -27.60
N SER A 237 1.43 13.52 -28.51
CA SER A 237 0.62 14.70 -28.81
C SER A 237 -0.32 15.04 -27.65
N ASP A 238 -0.88 14.03 -26.98
CA ASP A 238 -1.69 14.22 -25.77
C ASP A 238 -0.87 14.78 -24.61
N ILE A 239 0.37 14.31 -24.45
CA ILE A 239 1.29 14.81 -23.43
C ILE A 239 1.59 16.30 -23.68
N GLN A 240 1.78 16.69 -24.95
CA GLN A 240 1.97 18.10 -25.32
C GLN A 240 0.75 18.96 -24.98
N LEU A 241 -0.48 18.46 -25.10
CA LEU A 241 -1.68 19.22 -24.70
C LEU A 241 -1.67 19.55 -23.20
N LEU A 242 -1.22 18.61 -22.36
CA LEU A 242 -1.07 18.85 -20.92
C LEU A 242 0.10 19.81 -20.64
N ARG A 243 1.18 19.72 -21.42
CA ARG A 243 2.34 20.62 -21.37
C ARG A 243 1.95 22.07 -21.66
N LEU A 244 1.13 22.27 -22.68
CA LEU A 244 0.60 23.57 -23.10
C LEU A 244 -0.57 24.06 -22.23
N ARG A 245 -1.02 23.25 -21.27
CA ARG A 245 -2.21 23.50 -20.42
C ARG A 245 -3.49 23.75 -21.24
N ALA A 246 -3.56 23.20 -22.45
CA ALA A 246 -4.65 23.32 -23.41
C ALA A 246 -5.83 22.35 -23.13
#